data_AF-A0A8H7V7I3-F1
#
_entry.id   AF-A0A8H7V7I3-F1
#
_cell.length_a   1.000
_cell.length_b   1.000
_cell.length_c   1.000
_cell.angle_alpha   90.00
_cell.angle_beta   90.00
_cell.angle_gamma   90.00
#
_symmetry.space_group_name_H-M   'P 1'
#
loop_
_entity.id
_entity.type
_entity.pdbx_description
1 polymer ?
#
loop_
_entity_poly.entity_id
_entity_poly.type
_entity_poly.pdbx_seq_one_letter_code
_entity_poly.pdbx_strand_id
1 'polypeptide(L)'
;MQPRRGKNLPFGGLDSRAKKLHREDGDDFEFSIKWINENAHNMYKDQHNTVVGVRDLCEVSLCKAHSSTLYRAKKRHERLNGPESIYHSGNISGGLAAKVREIAFNNTEPKREDIMPDFSSLSHSTSSKRKRMIKTSPKLETRPSVSTPLYGSRNNNGFVQHNFPSQLPPLHQQYTKPQNIVIETVSLKASDRHMYYYFRNLAITDSFTFRDLLAEIDMTGSPPQGKRIVISDADKFYPLDQAIRSVIRRPLSTHLELSLGLTDKPSINWSTY
;
A
#
# COMPACT_ATOMS: atom_id res chain seq x y z
N MET A 1 -27.48 -17.28 5.89
CA MET A 1 -26.16 -16.63 5.86
C MET A 1 -25.10 -17.73 5.76
N GLN A 2 -24.28 -17.75 4.70
CA GLN A 2 -23.15 -18.69 4.65
C GLN A 2 -22.04 -18.18 5.59
N PRO A 3 -21.45 -19.04 6.44
CA PRO A 3 -20.36 -18.63 7.32
C PRO A 3 -19.18 -18.13 6.47
N ARG A 4 -18.67 -16.94 6.81
CA ARG A 4 -17.50 -16.38 6.14
C ARG A 4 -16.30 -17.30 6.40
N ARG A 5 -15.88 -17.98 5.33
CA ARG A 5 -14.78 -18.93 5.24
C ARG A 5 -13.51 -18.38 5.90
N GLY A 6 -12.95 -19.08 6.89
CA GLY A 6 -11.67 -18.77 7.53
C GLY A 6 -11.71 -18.10 8.91
N LYS A 7 -12.90 -17.74 9.44
CA LYS A 7 -13.00 -17.11 10.79
C LYS A 7 -13.29 -18.07 11.95
N ASN A 8 -13.51 -19.36 11.67
CA ASN A 8 -13.86 -20.38 12.68
C ASN A 8 -12.81 -21.51 12.72
N LEU A 9 -11.53 -21.18 12.60
CA LEU A 9 -10.51 -22.15 12.95
C LEU A 9 -10.43 -22.22 14.49
N PRO A 10 -10.39 -23.43 15.08
CA PRO A 10 -10.19 -23.56 16.52
C PRO A 10 -8.89 -22.86 16.93
N PHE A 11 -8.76 -22.48 18.20
CA PHE A 11 -7.51 -21.89 18.70
C PHE A 11 -6.36 -22.88 18.47
N GLY A 12 -5.38 -22.51 17.64
CA GLY A 12 -4.31 -23.42 17.16
C GLY A 12 -4.64 -24.26 15.92
N GLY A 13 -5.85 -24.15 15.38
CA GLY A 13 -6.27 -24.76 14.13
C GLY A 13 -5.65 -24.03 12.93
N LEU A 14 -4.75 -24.70 12.23
CA LEU A 14 -4.20 -24.20 10.98
C LEU A 14 -5.25 -24.28 9.86
N ASP A 15 -5.24 -23.31 8.95
CA ASP A 15 -6.05 -23.38 7.73
C ASP A 15 -5.76 -24.72 7.04
N SER A 16 -6.79 -25.53 6.78
CA SER A 16 -6.61 -26.82 6.11
C SER A 16 -6.02 -26.69 4.70
N ARG A 17 -5.94 -25.47 4.16
CA ARG A 17 -5.26 -25.14 2.90
C ARG A 17 -3.83 -24.61 3.08
N ALA A 18 -3.35 -24.47 4.31
CA ALA A 18 -1.97 -24.12 4.59
C ALA A 18 -1.06 -25.25 4.09
N LYS A 19 0.04 -24.90 3.41
CA LYS A 19 1.04 -25.90 3.06
C LYS A 19 1.77 -26.28 4.34
N LYS A 20 1.69 -27.56 4.69
CA LYS A 20 2.47 -28.18 5.76
C LYS A 20 3.81 -28.58 5.16
N LEU A 21 4.89 -28.14 5.78
CA LEU A 21 6.25 -28.53 5.43
C LEU A 21 6.68 -29.60 6.43
N HIS A 22 6.84 -30.82 5.93
CA HIS A 22 7.32 -31.96 6.71
C HIS A 22 8.81 -32.14 6.49
N ARG A 23 9.55 -32.43 7.58
CA ARG A 23 11.00 -32.64 7.52
C ARG A 23 11.40 -33.88 6.71
N GLU A 24 10.47 -34.81 6.56
CA GLU A 24 10.60 -36.04 5.77
C GLU A 24 10.67 -35.77 4.26
N ASP A 25 10.09 -34.65 3.80
CA ASP A 25 10.11 -34.23 2.39
C ASP A 25 11.40 -33.48 2.05
N GLY A 26 12.55 -34.14 2.23
CA GLY A 26 13.91 -33.55 2.23
C GLY A 26 14.13 -32.36 1.30
N ASP A 27 14.01 -32.56 -0.02
CA ASP A 27 14.26 -31.51 -1.01
C ASP A 27 13.24 -30.36 -0.95
N ASP A 28 11.96 -30.65 -0.70
CA ASP A 28 10.91 -29.63 -0.60
C ASP A 28 11.06 -28.84 0.69
N PHE A 29 11.39 -29.51 1.79
CA PHE A 29 11.65 -28.89 3.08
C PHE A 29 12.87 -27.97 3.01
N GLU A 30 14.01 -28.46 2.50
CA GLU A 30 15.24 -27.69 2.43
C GLU A 30 15.09 -26.45 1.54
N PHE A 31 14.50 -26.62 0.35
CA PHE A 31 14.18 -25.48 -0.53
C PHE A 31 13.29 -24.47 0.18
N SER A 32 12.26 -24.93 0.87
CA SER A 32 11.30 -24.06 1.54
C SER A 32 11.93 -23.28 2.69
N ILE A 33 12.74 -23.94 3.53
CA ILE A 33 13.46 -23.30 4.63
C ILE A 33 14.46 -22.27 4.10
N LYS A 34 15.22 -22.61 3.05
CA LYS A 34 16.16 -21.68 2.42
C LYS A 34 15.43 -20.45 1.88
N TRP A 35 14.35 -20.67 1.13
CA TRP A 35 13.56 -19.57 0.57
C TRP A 35 12.97 -18.67 1.67
N ILE A 36 12.46 -19.26 2.76
CA ILE A 36 11.95 -18.52 3.91
C ILE A 36 13.06 -17.69 4.56
N ASN A 37 14.24 -18.27 4.80
CA ASN A 37 15.38 -17.52 5.36
C ASN A 37 15.83 -16.37 4.47
N GLU A 38 15.78 -16.53 3.15
CA GLU A 38 16.14 -15.44 2.22
C GLU A 38 15.10 -14.32 2.21
N ASN A 39 13.81 -14.66 2.26
CA ASN A 39 12.72 -13.71 1.98
C ASN A 39 11.99 -13.20 3.24
N ALA A 40 12.22 -13.80 4.41
CA ALA A 40 11.61 -13.33 5.65
C ALA A 40 12.16 -11.96 6.07
N HIS A 41 11.33 -11.21 6.79
CA HIS A 41 11.73 -9.92 7.34
C HIS A 41 12.83 -10.09 8.40
N ASN A 42 13.81 -9.17 8.43
CA ASN A 42 14.97 -9.24 9.34
C ASN A 42 14.57 -9.31 10.82
N MET A 43 13.41 -8.76 11.21
CA MET A 43 12.92 -8.84 12.58
C MET A 43 12.63 -10.27 13.07
N TYR A 44 12.44 -11.22 12.16
CA TYR A 44 12.20 -12.63 12.48
C TYR A 44 13.47 -13.46 12.40
N LYS A 45 14.61 -12.83 12.08
CA LYS A 45 15.89 -13.49 11.91
C LYS A 45 16.77 -13.27 13.13
N ASP A 46 17.58 -14.28 13.43
CA ASP A 46 18.62 -14.19 14.44
C ASP A 46 19.89 -13.50 13.90
N GLN A 47 20.92 -13.46 14.75
CA GLN A 47 22.24 -12.93 14.43
C GLN A 47 22.93 -13.67 13.26
N HIS A 48 22.49 -14.90 12.97
CA HIS A 48 22.98 -15.74 11.89
C HIS A 48 22.10 -15.64 10.64
N ASN A 49 21.22 -14.64 10.54
CA ASN A 49 20.29 -14.43 9.42
C ASN A 49 19.36 -15.63 9.16
N THR A 50 19.09 -16.43 10.20
CA THR A 50 18.19 -17.59 10.16
C THR A 50 16.89 -17.22 10.87
N VAL A 51 15.74 -17.61 10.31
CA VAL A 51 14.44 -17.32 10.93
C VAL A 51 14.29 -18.11 12.23
N VAL A 52 14.08 -17.39 13.33
CA VAL A 52 14.01 -17.93 14.68
C VAL A 52 12.84 -18.91 14.80
N GLY A 53 13.07 -20.07 15.40
CA GLY A 53 12.03 -21.06 15.72
C GLY A 53 11.52 -21.90 14.55
N VAL A 54 11.91 -21.62 13.30
CA VAL A 54 11.44 -22.41 12.15
C VAL A 54 12.13 -23.78 12.07
N ARG A 55 13.41 -23.87 12.46
CA ARG A 55 14.19 -25.12 12.40
C ARG A 55 13.82 -26.12 13.50
N ASP A 56 13.29 -25.64 14.62
CA ASP A 56 12.98 -26.46 15.78
C ASP A 56 11.56 -27.03 15.73
N LEU A 57 10.74 -26.57 14.79
CA LEU A 57 9.38 -27.06 14.58
C LEU A 57 9.39 -28.34 13.74
N CYS A 58 8.70 -29.37 14.22
CA CYS A 58 8.47 -30.61 13.47
C CYS A 58 7.58 -30.38 12.23
N GLU A 59 6.76 -29.33 12.25
CA GLU A 59 5.86 -28.96 11.16
C GLU A 59 5.80 -27.43 11.04
N VAL A 60 6.05 -26.91 9.84
CA VAL A 60 5.90 -25.49 9.54
C VAL A 60 4.70 -25.31 8.61
N SER A 61 3.79 -24.43 8.99
CA SER A 61 2.59 -24.14 8.20
C SER A 61 2.63 -22.73 7.65
N LEU A 62 2.40 -22.62 6.34
CA LEU A 62 2.36 -21.32 5.66
C LEU A 62 0.93 -20.93 5.33
N CYS A 63 0.59 -19.67 5.60
CA CYS A 63 -0.68 -19.11 5.17
C CYS A 63 -0.81 -19.19 3.63
N LYS A 64 -2.04 -19.13 3.13
CA LYS A 64 -2.33 -19.31 1.69
C LYS A 64 -1.54 -18.37 0.77
N ALA A 65 -1.32 -17.12 1.19
CA ALA A 65 -0.55 -16.17 0.40
C ALA A 65 0.91 -16.62 0.27
N HIS A 66 1.55 -16.94 1.39
CA HIS A 66 2.94 -17.38 1.42
C HIS A 66 3.14 -18.74 0.75
N SER A 67 2.22 -19.70 0.94
CA SER A 67 2.30 -20.99 0.25
C SER A 67 2.22 -20.85 -1.27
N SER A 68 1.41 -19.91 -1.77
CA SER A 68 1.32 -19.62 -3.20
C SER A 68 2.59 -18.99 -3.77
N THR A 69 3.23 -18.08 -3.01
CA THR A 69 4.50 -17.45 -3.40
C THR A 69 5.63 -18.47 -3.41
N LEU A 70 5.73 -19.29 -2.36
CA LEU A 70 6.71 -20.35 -2.26
C LEU A 70 6.57 -21.37 -3.40
N TYR A 71 5.33 -21.77 -3.75
CA TYR A 71 5.09 -22.65 -4.90
C TYR A 71 5.59 -22.04 -6.21
N ARG A 72 5.32 -20.75 -6.45
CA ARG A 72 5.81 -20.06 -7.66
C ARG A 72 7.34 -19.98 -7.69
N ALA A 73 7.96 -19.72 -6.54
CA ALA A 73 9.41 -19.70 -6.40
C ALA A 73 10.01 -21.08 -6.69
N LYS A 74 9.44 -22.15 -6.11
CA LYS A 74 9.84 -23.53 -6.38
C LYS A 74 9.72 -23.87 -7.86
N LYS A 75 8.57 -23.57 -8.48
CA LYS A 75 8.36 -23.83 -9.91
C LYS A 75 9.32 -23.06 -10.81
N ARG A 76 9.76 -21.86 -10.40
CA ARG A 76 10.80 -21.11 -11.11
C ARG A 76 12.17 -21.79 -10.93
N HIS A 77 12.51 -22.23 -9.72
CA HIS A 77 13.76 -22.94 -9.44
C HIS A 77 13.86 -24.26 -10.23
N GLU A 78 12.78 -25.05 -10.28
CA GLU A 78 12.69 -26.27 -11.09
C GLU A 78 12.90 -26.01 -12.60
N ARG A 79 12.48 -24.86 -13.12
CA ARG A 79 12.70 -24.52 -14.53
C ARG A 79 14.13 -24.10 -14.84
N LEU A 80 14.84 -23.56 -13.85
CA LEU A 80 16.23 -23.10 -14.00
C LEU A 80 17.23 -24.24 -13.78
N ASN A 81 16.91 -25.15 -12.86
CA ASN A 81 17.80 -26.22 -12.41
C ASN A 81 17.31 -27.62 -12.80
N GLY A 82 16.19 -27.72 -13.52
CA GLY A 82 15.74 -28.99 -14.06
C GLY A 82 16.77 -29.52 -15.07
N PRO A 83 17.03 -30.84 -15.09
CA PRO A 83 17.81 -31.42 -16.17
C PRO A 83 17.15 -31.00 -17.47
N GLU A 84 17.94 -30.61 -18.47
CA GLU A 84 17.48 -30.23 -19.81
C GLU A 84 16.66 -31.37 -20.43
N SER A 85 15.40 -31.55 -20.03
CA SER A 85 14.45 -32.40 -20.71
C SER A 85 13.83 -31.59 -21.83
N ILE A 86 14.59 -31.60 -22.92
CA ILE A 86 14.06 -31.73 -24.26
C ILE A 86 12.80 -32.62 -24.18
N TYR A 87 11.69 -32.17 -24.74
CA TYR A 87 10.37 -32.84 -24.80
C TYR A 87 9.43 -32.71 -23.59
N HIS A 88 8.86 -31.52 -23.38
CA HIS A 88 7.39 -31.40 -23.27
C HIS A 88 6.94 -29.95 -23.53
N SER A 89 6.88 -29.61 -24.83
CA SER A 89 5.97 -28.58 -25.32
C SER A 89 4.55 -29.11 -25.14
N GLY A 90 3.94 -28.75 -24.02
CA GLY A 90 2.57 -29.13 -23.66
C GLY A 90 1.95 -27.98 -22.90
N ASN A 91 1.53 -26.96 -23.65
CA ASN A 91 0.44 -26.02 -23.35
C ASN A 91 -0.04 -26.03 -21.88
N ILE A 92 0.38 -25.08 -21.05
CA ILE A 92 -0.49 -24.38 -20.08
C ILE A 92 0.19 -23.06 -19.67
N SER A 93 -0.45 -21.95 -20.05
CA SER A 93 -0.48 -20.69 -19.32
C SER A 93 0.80 -19.82 -19.29
N GLY A 94 1.29 -19.42 -20.46
CA GLY A 94 1.99 -18.14 -20.60
C GLY A 94 0.97 -16.99 -20.60
N GLY A 95 1.04 -16.07 -19.64
CA GLY A 95 0.19 -14.88 -19.59
C GLY A 95 0.34 -13.99 -20.85
N LEU A 96 -0.56 -13.01 -21.02
CA LEU A 96 -0.68 -12.15 -22.21
C LEU A 96 0.65 -11.67 -22.82
N ALA A 97 1.65 -11.38 -21.98
CA ALA A 97 2.98 -10.91 -22.41
C ALA A 97 3.79 -11.95 -23.21
N ALA A 98 3.61 -13.25 -22.98
CA ALA A 98 4.26 -14.30 -23.77
C ALA A 98 3.64 -14.40 -25.17
N LYS A 99 2.31 -14.25 -25.25
CA LYS A 99 1.56 -14.30 -26.51
C LYS A 99 1.85 -13.09 -27.41
N VAL A 100 2.20 -11.94 -26.85
CA VAL A 100 2.63 -10.76 -27.62
C VAL A 100 4.01 -10.96 -28.26
N ARG A 101 4.92 -11.71 -27.62
CA ARG A 101 6.23 -12.04 -28.24
C ARG A 101 6.13 -13.08 -29.34
N GLU A 102 5.14 -13.97 -29.29
CA GLU A 102 4.95 -15.02 -30.31
C GLU A 102 4.46 -14.44 -31.65
N ILE A 103 3.73 -13.32 -31.64
CA ILE A 103 3.28 -12.63 -32.87
C ILE A 103 4.45 -11.97 -33.61
N ALA A 104 5.52 -11.57 -32.91
CA ALA A 104 6.64 -10.88 -33.52
C ALA A 104 7.58 -11.80 -34.34
N PHE A 105 7.51 -13.12 -34.16
CA PHE A 105 8.48 -14.06 -34.75
C PHE A 105 7.93 -14.94 -35.89
N ASN A 106 6.64 -14.87 -36.22
CA ASN A 106 6.05 -15.64 -37.33
C ASN A 106 5.94 -14.88 -38.66
N ASN A 107 6.52 -13.68 -38.77
CA ASN A 107 6.62 -12.97 -40.05
C ASN A 107 7.99 -13.18 -40.69
N THR A 108 8.21 -14.39 -41.20
CA THR A 108 9.23 -14.64 -42.22
C THR A 108 8.57 -14.52 -43.60
N GLU A 109 8.88 -13.41 -44.29
CA GLU A 109 8.78 -13.14 -45.74
C GLU A 109 7.47 -13.51 -46.47
N PRO A 110 6.84 -12.52 -47.13
CA PRO A 110 7.22 -12.37 -48.54
C PRO A 110 7.48 -10.91 -48.95
N LYS A 111 8.46 -10.75 -49.85
CA LYS A 111 8.53 -9.66 -50.84
C LYS A 111 7.14 -9.21 -51.31
N ARG A 112 6.76 -7.95 -51.03
CA ARG A 112 6.26 -6.96 -52.01
C ARG A 112 5.71 -5.70 -51.35
N GLU A 113 6.21 -4.58 -51.88
CA GLU A 113 5.57 -3.28 -52.10
C GLU A 113 5.13 -2.45 -50.88
N ASP A 114 5.71 -1.25 -50.80
CA ASP A 114 5.37 -0.15 -49.91
C ASP A 114 3.92 0.29 -50.10
N ILE A 115 2.99 -0.40 -49.44
CA ILE A 115 1.62 0.07 -49.27
C ILE A 115 1.50 0.58 -47.85
N MET A 116 1.46 1.91 -47.69
CA MET A 116 1.15 2.53 -46.40
C MET A 116 -0.17 1.95 -45.88
N PRO A 117 -0.23 1.52 -44.60
CA PRO A 117 -1.48 1.03 -44.03
C PRO A 117 -2.53 2.14 -44.07
N ASP A 118 -3.65 1.87 -44.74
CA ASP A 118 -4.78 2.77 -44.82
C ASP A 118 -5.58 2.72 -43.50
N PHE A 119 -5.39 3.75 -42.67
CA PHE A 119 -6.10 3.91 -41.40
C PHE A 119 -7.55 4.39 -41.57
N SER A 120 -8.04 4.62 -42.79
CA SER A 120 -9.42 5.07 -43.07
C SER A 120 -10.50 4.06 -42.66
N SER A 121 -10.13 2.80 -42.42
CA SER A 121 -11.07 1.73 -42.06
C SER A 121 -11.19 1.48 -40.55
N LEU A 122 -10.44 2.19 -39.70
CA LEU A 122 -10.50 1.99 -38.25
C LEU A 122 -11.78 2.61 -37.66
N SER A 123 -12.78 1.76 -37.43
CA SER A 123 -13.97 2.13 -36.67
C SER A 123 -13.59 2.40 -35.20
N HIS A 124 -14.10 3.52 -34.65
CA HIS A 124 -13.88 3.94 -33.27
C HIS A 124 -14.32 2.85 -32.28
N SER A 125 -13.39 2.34 -31.48
CA SER A 125 -13.68 1.35 -30.44
C SER A 125 -14.43 2.01 -29.29
N THR A 126 -15.76 1.87 -29.25
CA THR A 126 -16.58 2.31 -28.13
C THR A 126 -16.44 1.31 -26.99
N SER A 127 -15.44 1.52 -26.14
CA SER A 127 -15.31 0.78 -24.88
C SER A 127 -16.46 1.16 -23.95
N SER A 128 -17.54 0.38 -23.97
CA SER A 128 -18.60 0.48 -22.97
C SER A 128 -18.05 0.00 -21.62
N LYS A 129 -17.49 0.93 -20.84
CA LYS A 129 -17.25 0.74 -19.41
C LYS A 129 -18.57 0.35 -18.77
N ARG A 130 -18.71 -0.93 -18.39
CA ARG A 130 -19.83 -1.42 -17.57
C ARG A 130 -19.76 -0.71 -16.22
N LYS A 131 -20.52 0.38 -16.09
CA LYS A 131 -20.80 1.03 -14.81
C LYS A 131 -21.56 0.00 -13.96
N ARG A 132 -20.93 -0.46 -12.88
CA ARG A 132 -21.55 -1.34 -11.89
C ARG A 132 -22.81 -0.63 -11.37
N MET A 133 -23.98 -1.09 -11.77
CA MET A 133 -25.24 -0.63 -11.21
C MET A 133 -25.31 -1.05 -9.75
N ILE A 134 -25.23 -0.09 -8.85
CA ILE A 134 -25.56 -0.28 -7.45
C ILE A 134 -27.09 -0.39 -7.40
N LYS A 135 -27.58 -1.60 -7.15
CA LYS A 135 -28.99 -1.89 -6.93
C LYS A 135 -29.33 -1.43 -5.51
N THR A 136 -29.75 -0.17 -5.36
CA THR A 136 -30.38 0.33 -4.13
C THR A 136 -31.85 -0.08 -4.14
N SER A 137 -32.26 -0.83 -3.12
CA SER A 137 -33.67 -1.05 -2.77
C SER A 137 -34.24 0.17 -2.02
N PRO A 138 -35.57 0.38 -2.02
CA PRO A 138 -36.19 1.66 -1.67
C PRO A 138 -36.73 1.74 -0.22
N LYS A 139 -37.11 2.98 0.16
CA LYS A 139 -37.94 3.45 1.30
C LYS A 139 -37.23 3.42 2.68
N LEU A 140 -37.30 4.42 3.56
CA LEU A 140 -38.01 5.70 3.78
C LEU A 140 -36.95 6.62 4.47
N GLU A 141 -36.95 7.95 4.49
CA GLU A 141 -37.98 8.88 4.93
C GLU A 141 -37.47 10.32 4.71
N THR A 142 -38.42 11.21 4.51
CA THR A 142 -38.34 12.62 4.11
C THR A 142 -37.73 13.53 5.18
N ARG A 143 -36.74 14.38 4.86
CA ARG A 143 -36.59 15.75 5.42
C ARG A 143 -35.79 16.71 4.51
N PRO A 144 -36.18 18.01 4.46
CA PRO A 144 -35.76 18.93 3.41
C PRO A 144 -34.49 19.74 3.71
N SER A 145 -33.88 20.13 2.59
CA SER A 145 -32.85 21.11 2.29
C SER A 145 -32.70 22.30 3.25
N VAL A 146 -31.46 22.57 3.67
CA VAL A 146 -31.04 23.87 4.19
C VAL A 146 -30.09 24.52 3.20
N SER A 147 -30.54 25.66 2.72
CA SER A 147 -29.99 26.56 1.73
C SER A 147 -28.67 27.19 2.20
N THR A 148 -27.65 27.19 1.35
CA THR A 148 -26.49 28.09 1.47
C THR A 148 -26.78 29.39 0.69
N PRO A 149 -26.67 30.58 1.29
CA PRO A 149 -26.84 31.83 0.56
C PRO A 149 -25.57 32.17 -0.23
N LEU A 150 -25.75 32.43 -1.52
CA LEU A 150 -24.75 33.00 -2.43
C LEU A 150 -24.72 34.51 -2.20
N TYR A 151 -23.64 35.06 -1.61
CA TYR A 151 -23.42 36.51 -1.59
C TYR A 151 -22.95 36.96 -2.98
N GLY A 152 -23.91 37.40 -3.81
CA GLY A 152 -23.65 38.16 -5.02
C GLY A 152 -23.42 39.63 -4.65
N SER A 153 -22.18 40.10 -4.74
CA SER A 153 -21.86 41.53 -4.73
C SER A 153 -21.49 41.94 -6.15
N ARG A 154 -22.34 42.76 -6.80
CA ARG A 154 -21.91 43.52 -7.97
C ARG A 154 -22.65 44.84 -8.02
N ASN A 155 -21.94 45.87 -7.57
CA ASN A 155 -22.36 47.25 -7.61
C ASN A 155 -22.18 47.82 -9.02
N ASN A 156 -23.12 48.68 -9.39
CA ASN A 156 -23.16 49.47 -10.61
C ASN A 156 -22.45 50.81 -10.36
N ASN A 157 -21.64 51.28 -11.30
CA ASN A 157 -21.51 52.68 -11.75
C ASN A 157 -20.19 52.88 -12.50
N GLY A 158 -20.30 53.39 -13.73
CA GLY A 158 -19.20 53.94 -14.48
C GLY A 158 -18.87 55.37 -14.05
N PHE A 159 -17.65 55.81 -14.33
CA PHE A 159 -17.32 57.18 -14.73
C PHE A 159 -15.91 57.21 -15.36
N VAL A 160 -15.69 58.25 -16.17
CA VAL A 160 -14.72 58.35 -17.28
C VAL A 160 -13.43 59.08 -16.85
N GLN A 161 -12.31 58.74 -17.51
CA GLN A 161 -11.16 59.59 -17.90
C GLN A 161 -10.12 60.11 -16.86
N HIS A 162 -8.82 59.77 -17.02
CA HIS A 162 -7.77 60.55 -17.72
C HIS A 162 -6.31 60.14 -17.35
N ASN A 163 -5.46 60.13 -18.39
CA ASN A 163 -4.00 60.35 -18.54
C ASN A 163 -2.95 60.15 -17.42
N PHE A 164 -1.88 59.46 -17.85
CA PHE A 164 -0.57 59.12 -17.23
C PHE A 164 0.27 60.32 -16.75
N PRO A 165 1.21 60.10 -15.80
CA PRO A 165 2.58 59.73 -16.22
C PRO A 165 3.28 58.68 -15.32
N SER A 166 4.02 57.79 -15.98
CA SER A 166 5.32 57.23 -15.58
C SER A 166 5.64 57.10 -14.08
N GLN A 167 4.89 56.28 -13.35
CA GLN A 167 5.37 55.66 -12.13
C GLN A 167 5.66 54.19 -12.43
N LEU A 168 6.94 53.81 -12.37
CA LEU A 168 7.33 52.41 -12.32
C LEU A 168 6.48 51.76 -11.22
N PRO A 169 5.76 50.66 -11.52
CA PRO A 169 4.96 50.00 -10.50
C PRO A 169 5.89 49.68 -9.34
N PRO A 170 5.53 50.03 -8.08
CA PRO A 170 6.33 49.61 -6.95
C PRO A 170 6.52 48.11 -7.13
N LEU A 171 7.79 47.68 -7.13
CA LEU A 171 8.17 46.28 -7.18
C LEU A 171 7.38 45.66 -6.03
N HIS A 172 6.21 45.10 -6.36
CA HIS A 172 5.37 44.43 -5.40
C HIS A 172 6.26 43.26 -5.05
N GLN A 173 6.95 43.37 -3.91
CA GLN A 173 7.17 42.24 -3.05
C GLN A 173 5.79 41.64 -2.95
N GLN A 174 5.55 40.66 -3.81
CA GLN A 174 4.44 39.75 -3.68
C GLN A 174 4.76 39.12 -2.34
N TYR A 175 4.22 39.72 -1.28
CA TYR A 175 4.00 39.07 -0.02
C TYR A 175 3.10 37.92 -0.40
N THR A 176 3.73 36.82 -0.82
CA THR A 176 3.09 35.54 -1.03
C THR A 176 2.46 35.28 0.32
N LYS A 177 1.14 35.48 0.38
CA LYS A 177 0.35 35.19 1.57
C LYS A 177 0.86 33.85 2.07
N PRO A 178 1.29 33.74 3.34
CA PRO A 178 1.89 32.52 3.85
C PRO A 178 0.93 31.38 3.51
N GLN A 179 1.33 30.57 2.53
CA GLN A 179 0.52 29.45 2.09
C GLN A 179 0.43 28.54 3.31
N ASN A 180 -0.78 28.20 3.72
CA ASN A 180 -0.99 27.33 4.85
C ASN A 180 -0.51 25.94 4.40
N ILE A 181 0.72 25.57 4.77
CA ILE A 181 1.30 24.28 4.38
C ILE A 181 0.49 23.21 5.08
N VAL A 182 -0.05 22.27 4.30
CA VAL A 182 -0.84 21.13 4.80
C VAL A 182 -0.05 19.86 4.56
N ILE A 183 -0.09 18.92 5.52
CA ILE A 183 0.57 17.62 5.40
C ILE A 183 -0.23 16.75 4.44
N GLU A 184 0.32 16.50 3.26
CA GLU A 184 -0.30 15.67 2.23
C GLU A 184 0.08 14.21 2.37
N THR A 185 1.33 13.93 2.76
CA THR A 185 1.87 12.58 2.82
C THR A 185 2.67 12.33 4.09
N VAL A 186 2.71 11.06 4.49
CA VAL A 186 3.42 10.61 5.69
C VAL A 186 4.27 9.37 5.38
N SER A 187 5.43 9.28 6.02
CA SER A 187 6.29 8.09 6.01
C SER A 187 6.46 7.59 7.44
N LEU A 188 6.44 6.27 7.64
CA LEU A 188 6.65 5.66 8.95
C LEU A 188 7.89 4.78 8.92
N LYS A 189 8.85 5.10 9.78
CA LYS A 189 10.10 4.34 9.96
C LYS A 189 10.19 3.71 11.34
N ALA A 190 11.01 2.67 11.47
CA ALA A 190 11.35 2.13 12.77
C ALA A 190 12.15 3.17 13.59
N SER A 191 11.92 3.23 14.89
CA SER A 191 12.67 4.11 15.80
C SER A 191 14.10 3.62 16.07
N ASP A 192 14.38 2.35 15.82
CA ASP A 192 15.74 1.82 15.94
C ASP A 192 16.64 2.43 14.86
N ARG A 193 17.94 2.57 15.11
CA ARG A 193 18.95 3.32 14.30
C ARG A 193 19.07 2.90 12.85
N HIS A 194 18.29 1.92 12.42
CA HIS A 194 18.22 1.46 11.06
C HIS A 194 17.13 2.23 10.29
N MET A 195 17.48 2.79 9.13
CA MET A 195 16.56 3.48 8.22
C MET A 195 15.56 2.55 7.51
N TYR A 196 14.90 1.65 8.26
CA TYR A 196 13.83 0.81 7.76
C TYR A 196 12.51 1.58 7.80
N TYR A 197 11.88 1.68 6.64
CA TYR A 197 10.55 2.26 6.50
C TYR A 197 9.53 1.14 6.39
N TYR A 198 8.46 1.22 7.18
CA TYR A 198 7.30 0.36 7.01
C TYR A 198 6.52 0.74 5.75
N PHE A 199 6.38 2.04 5.52
CA PHE A 199 5.89 2.60 4.26
C PHE A 199 6.46 4.00 4.05
N ARG A 200 6.39 4.47 2.80
CA ARG A 200 6.79 5.81 2.39
C ARG A 200 5.67 6.49 1.61
N ASN A 201 5.56 7.81 1.80
CA ASN A 201 4.67 8.68 1.02
C ASN A 201 3.20 8.23 1.00
N LEU A 202 2.70 7.73 2.13
CA LEU A 202 1.29 7.40 2.27
C LEU A 202 0.47 8.69 2.24
N ALA A 203 -0.44 8.80 1.29
CA ALA A 203 -1.35 9.94 1.19
C ALA A 203 -2.40 9.87 2.30
N ILE A 204 -2.66 11.01 2.95
CA ILE A 204 -3.59 11.10 4.09
C ILE A 204 -4.68 12.14 3.87
N THR A 205 -5.80 11.96 4.58
CA THR A 205 -6.93 12.89 4.64
C THR A 205 -6.95 13.67 5.96
N ASP A 206 -7.85 14.65 6.08
CA ASP A 206 -8.01 15.44 7.32
C ASP A 206 -8.46 14.63 8.53
N SER A 207 -9.13 13.50 8.31
CA SER A 207 -9.60 12.61 9.38
C SER A 207 -8.63 11.48 9.68
N PHE A 208 -7.51 11.38 8.96
CA PHE A 208 -6.58 10.26 9.09
C PHE A 208 -5.80 10.35 10.41
N THR A 209 -5.88 9.31 11.23
CA THR A 209 -5.30 9.26 12.58
C THR A 209 -3.98 8.50 12.62
N PHE A 210 -3.26 8.66 13.73
CA PHE A 210 -2.04 7.88 13.99
C PHE A 210 -2.33 6.39 14.18
N ARG A 211 -3.52 6.02 14.69
CA ARG A 211 -3.99 4.63 14.76
C ARG A 211 -4.21 4.02 13.37
N ASP A 212 -4.72 4.81 12.42
CA ASP A 212 -4.91 4.35 11.04
C ASP A 212 -3.57 3.99 10.37
N LEU A 213 -2.47 4.70 10.71
CA LEU A 213 -1.12 4.33 10.26
C LEU A 213 -0.71 2.93 10.75
N LEU A 214 -1.07 2.58 11.99
CA LEU A 214 -0.76 1.26 12.56
C LEU A 214 -1.58 0.15 11.90
N ALA A 215 -2.82 0.45 11.50
CA ALA A 215 -3.67 -0.48 10.77
C ALA A 215 -3.10 -0.78 9.37
N GLU A 216 -2.50 0.20 8.70
CA GLU A 216 -1.92 0.04 7.36
C GLU A 216 -0.73 -0.94 7.33
N ILE A 217 -0.01 -1.07 8.44
CA ILE A 217 1.15 -1.98 8.57
C ILE A 217 0.78 -3.30 9.26
N ASP A 218 -0.51 -3.59 9.40
CA ASP A 218 -1.05 -4.75 10.12
C ASP A 218 -0.52 -4.90 11.57
N MET A 219 -0.06 -3.80 12.20
CA MET A 219 0.36 -3.80 13.61
C MET A 219 -0.83 -3.60 14.56
N THR A 220 -1.88 -4.41 14.36
CA THR A 220 -3.04 -4.45 15.26
C THR A 220 -2.84 -5.41 16.44
N GLY A 221 -1.67 -6.05 16.53
CA GLY A 221 -1.32 -6.93 17.65
C GLY A 221 -1.14 -6.15 18.95
N SER A 222 -1.45 -6.80 20.07
CA SER A 222 -1.13 -6.26 21.40
C SER A 222 0.39 -6.14 21.54
N PRO A 223 0.93 -4.98 21.96
CA PRO A 223 2.37 -4.87 22.23
C PRO A 223 2.79 -5.85 23.35
N PRO A 224 4.08 -6.19 23.45
CA PRO A 224 4.61 -7.00 24.54
C PRO A 224 4.18 -6.49 25.93
N GLN A 225 4.06 -7.39 26.90
CA GLN A 225 3.65 -7.04 28.26
C GLN A 225 4.55 -5.95 28.84
N GLY A 226 3.94 -4.91 29.44
CA GLY A 226 4.66 -3.78 30.02
C GLY A 226 5.12 -2.73 28.99
N LYS A 227 5.00 -2.97 27.69
CA LYS A 227 5.30 -2.00 26.63
C LYS A 227 4.03 -1.40 26.03
N ARG A 228 4.15 -0.22 25.44
CA ARG A 228 3.11 0.41 24.60
C ARG A 228 3.71 0.90 23.29
N ILE A 229 2.93 0.83 22.22
CA ILE A 229 3.29 1.38 20.92
C ILE A 229 3.21 2.91 21.00
N VAL A 230 4.23 3.58 20.47
CA VAL A 230 4.27 5.04 20.34
C VAL A 230 4.68 5.43 18.94
N ILE A 231 4.07 6.50 18.45
CA ILE A 231 4.51 7.20 17.25
C ILE A 231 5.10 8.53 17.69
N SER A 232 6.30 8.83 17.22
CA SER A 232 7.02 10.05 17.56
C SER A 232 7.62 10.74 16.34
N ASP A 233 7.90 12.03 16.50
CA ASP A 233 8.74 12.82 15.60
C ASP A 233 9.77 13.55 16.47
N ALA A 234 11.05 13.29 16.22
CA ALA A 234 12.15 13.62 17.12
C ALA A 234 11.83 13.20 18.58
N ASP A 235 11.53 14.19 19.44
CA ASP A 235 11.29 14.00 20.88
C ASP A 235 9.80 14.10 21.28
N LYS A 236 8.90 14.25 20.31
CA LYS A 236 7.47 14.46 20.58
C LYS A 236 6.67 13.19 20.34
N PHE A 237 5.91 12.76 21.35
CA PHE A 237 4.95 11.66 21.23
C PHE A 237 3.58 12.15 20.77
N TYR A 238 2.95 11.40 19.88
CA TYR A 238 1.63 11.72 19.33
C TYR A 238 0.52 10.80 19.87
N PRO A 239 -0.68 11.35 20.15
CA PRO A 239 -1.83 10.56 20.58
C PRO A 239 -2.39 9.74 19.41
N LEU A 240 -2.58 8.44 19.62
CA LEU A 240 -2.98 7.52 18.55
C LEU A 240 -4.36 7.82 17.96
N ASP A 241 -5.31 8.25 18.78
CA ASP A 241 -6.71 8.40 18.40
C ASP A 241 -7.06 9.82 17.87
N GLN A 242 -6.05 10.67 17.61
CA GLN A 242 -6.27 12.00 17.02
C GLN A 242 -5.80 12.06 15.56
N ALA A 243 -6.47 12.89 14.78
CA ALA A 243 -6.11 13.14 13.39
C ALA A 243 -4.75 13.86 13.28
N ILE A 244 -3.90 13.40 12.37
CA ILE A 244 -2.52 13.89 12.22
C ILE A 244 -2.49 15.41 11.99
N ARG A 245 -3.34 15.91 11.09
CA ARG A 245 -3.43 17.35 10.76
C ARG A 245 -3.99 18.22 11.90
N SER A 246 -4.71 17.63 12.85
CA SER A 246 -5.20 18.36 14.04
C SER A 246 -4.10 18.57 15.08
N VAL A 247 -3.22 17.57 15.21
CA VAL A 247 -2.11 17.57 16.19
C VAL A 247 -0.93 18.41 15.69
N ILE A 248 -0.64 18.37 14.39
CA ILE A 248 0.49 19.09 13.77
C ILE A 248 -0.07 20.27 12.96
N ARG A 249 -0.34 21.39 13.66
CA ARG A 249 -1.03 22.56 13.07
C ARG A 249 -0.17 23.44 12.17
N ARG A 250 1.16 23.36 12.27
CA ARG A 250 2.10 24.20 11.52
C ARG A 250 3.26 23.35 11.00
N PRO A 251 3.01 22.49 10.01
CA PRO A 251 4.06 21.64 9.47
C PRO A 251 5.09 22.48 8.71
N LEU A 252 6.35 22.06 8.75
CA LEU A 252 7.44 22.67 7.99
C LEU A 252 7.49 22.18 6.53
N SER A 253 6.80 21.08 6.24
CA SER A 253 6.79 20.38 4.95
C SER A 253 5.42 19.77 4.69
N THR A 254 5.07 19.57 3.42
CA THR A 254 3.89 18.77 3.04
C THR A 254 4.09 17.28 3.30
N HIS A 255 5.34 16.85 3.54
CA HIS A 255 5.70 15.50 3.93
C HIS A 255 6.10 15.43 5.41
N LEU A 256 5.56 14.44 6.13
CA LEU A 256 5.90 14.19 7.52
C LEU A 256 6.60 12.83 7.68
N GLU A 257 7.78 12.83 8.31
CA GLU A 257 8.44 11.61 8.75
C GLU A 257 8.08 11.30 10.20
N LEU A 258 7.64 10.06 10.45
CA LEU A 258 7.27 9.56 11.76
C LEU A 258 8.08 8.33 12.12
N SER A 259 8.41 8.18 13.39
CA SER A 259 9.11 7.03 13.95
C SER A 259 8.15 6.18 14.78
N LEU A 260 8.17 4.87 14.58
CA LEU A 260 7.42 3.88 15.34
C LEU A 260 8.33 3.22 16.36
N GLY A 261 7.93 3.27 17.63
CA GLY A 261 8.70 2.70 18.74
C GLY A 261 7.85 1.99 19.77
N LEU A 262 8.54 1.32 20.69
CA LEU A 262 7.96 0.79 21.92
C LEU A 262 8.54 1.57 23.08
N THR A 263 7.68 2.04 23.99
CA THR A 263 8.10 2.61 25.26
C THR A 263 7.53 1.79 26.41
N ASP A 264 8.18 1.84 27.55
CA ASP A 264 7.64 1.29 28.78
C ASP A 264 6.32 1.98 29.14
N LYS A 265 5.32 1.16 29.49
CA LYS A 265 4.07 1.66 30.04
C LYS A 265 4.41 2.25 31.40
N PRO A 266 4.16 3.55 31.64
CA PRO A 266 4.44 4.13 32.95
C PRO A 266 3.68 3.33 34.00
N SER A 267 4.41 2.73 34.94
CA SER A 267 3.82 2.08 36.09
C SER A 267 3.30 3.18 37.01
N ILE A 268 2.00 3.42 36.98
CA ILE A 268 1.36 4.27 38.00
C ILE A 268 1.45 3.49 39.31
N ASN A 269 2.30 3.95 40.22
CA ASN A 269 2.33 3.41 41.57
C ASN A 269 1.18 4.04 42.39
N TRP A 270 0.07 3.32 42.45
CA TRP A 270 -1.10 3.72 43.23
C TRP A 270 -0.84 3.76 44.75
N SER A 271 0.27 3.23 45.26
CA SER A 271 0.61 3.28 46.68
C SER A 271 1.14 4.66 47.14
N THR A 272 1.24 5.61 46.23
CA THR A 272 1.83 6.94 46.47
C THR A 272 0.79 8.06 46.43
N TYR A 273 -0.48 7.71 46.26
CA TYR A 273 -1.66 8.57 46.31
C TYR A 273 -2.61 8.07 47.39
#